data_AF-A0A353FH22-F1
#
_entry.id   AF-A0A353FH22-F1
#
_cell.length_a   1.000
_cell.length_b   1.000
_cell.length_c   1.000
_cell.angle_alpha   90.00
_cell.angle_beta   90.00
_cell.angle_gamma   90.00
#
_symmetry.space_group_name_H-M   'P 1'
#
loop_
_entity.id
_entity.type
_entity.pdbx_description
1 polymer ?
#
loop_
_entity_poly.entity_id
_entity_poly.type
_entity_poly.pdbx_seq_one_letter_code
_entity_poly.pdbx_strand_id
1 'polypeptide(L)'
;MDNIQILWVDDEIDLLKPHIIFLEEKGYKVDTINNGSEALEMVEEKHYDLVFLDENMPGLSGLETLQRVKTLQSGLPVVMITKSEEESIMDDAIGSQISDYLIKPVNPKQILLTIKKNLDTKRLVSQKTTSNYQQEFRQIGMDLAQVNDTEGWSDLYKRLVYWELELDKLEDESLNEILLTQKKEANSQFFKFIERNYEDWLHGDEDAPV
;
A
#
# COMPACT_ATOMS: atom_id res chain seq x y z
N MET A 1 0.01 -4.36 19.48
CA MET A 1 1.04 -4.53 18.43
C MET A 1 0.42 -5.51 17.48
N ASP A 2 0.23 -5.10 16.22
CA ASP A 2 -0.25 -6.02 15.19
C ASP A 2 0.68 -7.23 15.15
N ASN A 3 0.07 -8.40 15.03
CA ASN A 3 0.79 -9.66 15.09
C ASN A 3 1.48 -9.92 13.74
N ILE A 4 2.55 -9.16 13.48
CA ILE A 4 3.26 -9.18 12.21
C ILE A 4 3.84 -10.58 11.96
N GLN A 5 3.45 -11.16 10.83
CA GLN A 5 3.81 -12.51 10.42
C GLN A 5 4.74 -12.44 9.21
N ILE A 6 5.93 -13.03 9.35
CA ILE A 6 7.01 -13.03 8.37
C ILE A 6 7.19 -14.45 7.86
N LEU A 7 7.31 -14.62 6.55
CA LEU A 7 7.75 -15.88 5.95
C LEU A 7 9.23 -15.75 5.60
N TRP A 8 10.07 -16.68 6.06
CA TRP A 8 11.48 -16.74 5.70
C TRP A 8 11.75 -18.03 4.92
N VAL A 9 12.11 -17.87 3.65
CA VAL A 9 12.41 -18.94 2.71
C VAL A 9 13.90 -18.97 2.43
N ASP A 10 14.60 -20.00 2.90
CA ASP A 10 16.04 -20.16 2.73
C ASP A 10 16.40 -21.65 2.84
N ASP A 11 17.22 -22.19 1.94
CA ASP A 11 17.63 -23.59 1.98
C ASP A 11 18.60 -23.90 3.14
N GLU A 12 19.28 -22.87 3.66
CA GLU A 12 20.18 -22.92 4.81
C GLU A 12 19.54 -22.34 6.07
N ILE A 13 18.20 -22.43 6.22
CA ILE A 13 17.43 -21.80 7.32
C ILE A 13 17.95 -22.13 8.74
N ASP A 14 18.54 -23.31 8.93
CA ASP A 14 19.14 -23.71 10.20
C ASP A 14 20.28 -22.77 10.65
N LEU A 15 21.02 -22.20 9.69
CA LEU A 15 22.08 -21.22 9.95
C LEU A 15 21.52 -19.86 10.40
N LEU A 16 20.24 -19.61 10.13
CA LEU A 16 19.55 -18.35 10.41
C LEU A 16 18.75 -18.38 11.72
N LYS A 17 18.77 -19.50 12.47
CA LYS A 17 18.13 -19.62 13.79
C LYS A 17 18.41 -18.45 14.75
N PRO A 18 19.65 -17.96 14.90
CA PRO A 18 19.91 -16.81 15.77
C PRO A 18 19.13 -15.55 15.36
N HIS A 19 18.90 -15.36 14.06
CA HIS A 19 18.19 -14.21 13.51
C HIS A 19 16.68 -14.37 13.73
N ILE A 20 16.15 -15.58 13.57
CA ILE A 20 14.76 -15.92 13.84
C ILE A 20 14.43 -15.64 15.32
N ILE A 21 15.24 -16.16 16.25
CA ILE A 21 15.07 -15.94 17.70
C ILE A 21 15.10 -14.44 18.01
N PHE A 22 16.02 -13.68 17.41
CA PHE A 22 16.09 -12.24 17.58
C PHE A 22 14.81 -11.52 17.12
N LEU A 23 14.20 -11.96 16.00
CA LEU A 23 12.94 -11.38 15.52
C LEU A 23 11.76 -11.75 16.44
N GLU A 24 11.70 -12.99 16.92
CA GLU A 24 10.69 -13.43 17.88
C GLU A 24 10.76 -12.64 19.19
N GLU A 25 11.97 -12.37 19.71
CA GLU A 25 12.19 -11.50 20.87
C GLU A 25 11.73 -10.04 20.64
N LYS A 26 11.68 -9.60 19.37
CA LYS A 26 11.11 -8.29 18.99
C LYS A 26 9.61 -8.31 18.77
N GLY A 27 8.96 -9.47 18.92
CA GLY A 27 7.51 -9.64 18.83
C GLY A 27 7.00 -9.97 17.42
N TYR A 28 7.88 -10.33 16.48
CA TYR A 28 7.47 -10.84 15.18
C TYR A 28 7.21 -12.34 15.24
N LYS A 29 6.26 -12.84 14.45
CA LYS A 29 6.14 -14.28 14.18
C LYS A 29 6.87 -14.61 12.89
N VAL A 30 7.69 -15.66 12.90
CA VAL A 30 8.48 -16.06 11.74
C VAL A 30 8.15 -17.50 11.41
N ASP A 31 7.48 -17.71 10.28
CA ASP A 31 7.36 -19.03 9.68
C ASP A 31 8.56 -19.26 8.77
N THR A 32 9.10 -20.48 8.78
CA THR A 32 10.34 -20.81 8.07
C THR A 32 10.14 -22.02 7.17
N ILE A 33 10.64 -21.93 5.94
CA ILE A 33 10.58 -23.00 4.95
C ILE A 33 11.87 -23.03 4.14
N ASN A 34 12.15 -24.16 3.50
CA ASN A 34 13.45 -24.42 2.85
C ASN A 34 13.38 -24.51 1.32
N ASN A 35 12.21 -24.29 0.72
CA ASN A 35 12.05 -24.35 -0.72
C ASN A 35 10.94 -23.42 -1.23
N GLY A 36 11.07 -23.01 -2.49
CA GLY A 36 10.13 -22.08 -3.12
C GLY A 36 8.74 -22.65 -3.40
N SER A 37 8.57 -23.97 -3.49
CA SER A 37 7.24 -24.56 -3.76
C SER A 37 6.34 -24.49 -2.53
N GLU A 38 6.85 -24.86 -1.35
CA GLU A 38 6.16 -24.67 -0.07
C GLU A 38 5.88 -23.19 0.23
N ALA A 39 6.72 -22.28 -0.29
CA ALA A 39 6.49 -20.84 -0.14
C ALA A 39 5.18 -20.40 -0.82
N LEU A 40 4.90 -20.93 -1.99
CA LEU A 40 3.68 -20.60 -2.72
C LEU A 40 2.45 -21.15 -2.00
N GLU A 41 2.50 -22.39 -1.53
CA GLU A 41 1.42 -22.99 -0.74
C GLU A 41 1.14 -22.18 0.52
N MET A 42 2.19 -21.79 1.26
CA MET A 42 2.05 -21.00 2.49
C MET A 42 1.47 -19.61 2.24
N VAL A 43 1.90 -18.94 1.16
CA VAL A 43 1.37 -17.61 0.78
C VAL A 43 -0.09 -17.67 0.33
N GLU A 44 -0.54 -18.80 -0.24
CA GLU A 44 -1.95 -19.02 -0.58
C GLU A 44 -2.80 -19.32 0.66
N GLU A 45 -2.28 -20.10 1.62
CA GLU A 45 -3.03 -20.54 2.80
C GLU A 45 -3.08 -19.51 3.94
N LYS A 46 -2.05 -18.67 4.07
CA LYS A 46 -1.87 -17.75 5.20
C LYS A 46 -1.56 -16.33 4.74
N HIS A 47 -1.90 -15.38 5.59
CA HIS A 47 -1.52 -13.99 5.39
C HIS A 47 -0.13 -13.73 5.98
N TYR A 48 0.75 -13.14 5.18
CA TYR A 48 2.07 -12.67 5.59
C TYR A 48 2.19 -11.17 5.35
N ASP A 49 2.89 -10.48 6.23
CA ASP A 49 3.18 -9.06 6.10
C ASP A 49 4.45 -8.80 5.27
N LEU A 50 5.39 -9.75 5.29
CA LEU A 50 6.67 -9.67 4.58
C LEU A 50 7.25 -11.07 4.32
N VAL A 51 7.89 -11.23 3.17
CA VAL A 51 8.65 -12.44 2.82
C VAL A 51 10.12 -12.11 2.70
N PHE A 52 10.98 -12.85 3.41
CA PHE A 52 12.39 -12.96 3.10
C PHE A 52 12.61 -14.17 2.20
N LEU A 53 13.27 -13.98 1.06
CA LEU A 53 13.43 -15.02 0.05
C LEU A 53 14.90 -15.12 -0.35
N ASP A 54 15.49 -16.29 -0.15
CA ASP A 54 16.81 -16.57 -0.69
C ASP A 54 16.77 -16.70 -2.22
N GLU A 55 17.81 -16.20 -2.87
CA GLU A 55 17.93 -16.31 -4.32
C GLU A 55 18.25 -17.73 -4.79
N ASN A 56 19.16 -18.39 -4.08
CA ASN A 56 19.84 -19.62 -4.51
C ASN A 56 19.31 -20.82 -3.73
N MET A 57 18.09 -21.25 -4.08
CA MET A 57 17.49 -22.45 -3.50
C MET A 57 17.45 -23.60 -4.50
N PRO A 58 17.58 -24.86 -4.04
CA PRO A 58 17.39 -26.03 -4.89
C PRO A 58 15.93 -26.14 -5.35
N GLY A 59 15.73 -26.53 -6.61
CA GLY A 59 14.40 -26.67 -7.20
C GLY A 59 13.93 -25.37 -7.84
N LEU A 60 12.88 -24.76 -7.28
CA LEU A 60 12.35 -23.50 -7.77
C LEU A 60 13.27 -22.36 -7.32
N SER A 61 13.82 -21.60 -8.27
CA SER A 61 14.73 -20.49 -7.95
C SER A 61 14.02 -19.39 -7.15
N GLY A 62 14.78 -18.58 -6.41
CA GLY A 62 14.22 -17.43 -5.68
C GLY A 62 13.52 -16.43 -6.62
N LEU A 63 14.06 -16.20 -7.81
CA LEU A 63 13.45 -15.29 -8.79
C LEU A 63 12.14 -15.84 -9.37
N GLU A 64 12.07 -17.13 -9.70
CA GLU A 64 10.81 -17.75 -10.15
C GLU A 64 9.77 -17.76 -9.04
N THR A 65 10.20 -18.02 -7.80
CA THR A 65 9.35 -17.97 -6.61
C THR A 65 8.78 -16.57 -6.41
N LEU A 66 9.63 -15.53 -6.50
CA LEU A 66 9.22 -14.13 -6.42
C LEU A 66 8.14 -13.79 -7.46
N GLN A 67 8.34 -14.14 -8.73
CA GLN A 67 7.38 -13.84 -9.79
C GLN A 67 6.00 -14.48 -9.51
N ARG A 68 5.99 -15.72 -9.03
CA ARG A 68 4.74 -16.41 -8.70
C ARG A 68 4.07 -15.85 -7.45
N VAL A 69 4.84 -15.55 -6.39
CA VAL A 69 4.33 -14.86 -5.20
C VAL A 69 3.68 -13.52 -5.58
N LYS A 70 4.32 -12.72 -6.45
CA LYS A 70 3.78 -11.45 -6.92
C LYS A 70 2.56 -11.59 -7.82
N THR A 71 2.43 -12.70 -8.53
CA THR A 71 1.23 -13.02 -9.31
C THR A 71 0.04 -13.34 -8.39
N LEU A 72 0.29 -14.04 -7.28
CA LEU A 72 -0.72 -14.38 -6.28
C LEU A 72 -1.09 -13.18 -5.39
N GLN A 73 -0.08 -12.44 -4.92
CA GLN A 73 -0.20 -11.30 -4.03
C GLN A 73 0.78 -10.20 -4.43
N SER A 74 0.37 -9.34 -5.37
CA SER A 74 1.21 -8.24 -5.88
C SER A 74 1.65 -7.26 -4.79
N GLY A 75 0.78 -7.02 -3.81
CA GLY A 75 1.01 -6.11 -2.69
C GLY A 75 1.91 -6.65 -1.57
N LEU A 76 2.25 -7.95 -1.57
CA LEU A 76 3.08 -8.57 -0.54
C LEU A 76 4.54 -8.11 -0.68
N PRO A 77 5.15 -7.44 0.32
CA PRO A 77 6.55 -7.08 0.27
C PRO A 77 7.44 -8.31 0.27
N VAL A 78 8.30 -8.43 -0.74
CA VAL A 78 9.29 -9.51 -0.84
C VAL A 78 10.68 -8.88 -0.82
N VAL A 79 11.49 -9.33 0.13
CA VAL A 79 12.88 -8.91 0.30
C VAL A 79 13.79 -10.07 -0.07
N MET A 80 14.57 -9.88 -1.12
CA MET A 80 15.55 -10.88 -1.55
C MET A 80 16.76 -10.88 -0.63
N ILE A 81 17.24 -12.05 -0.25
CA ILE A 81 18.50 -12.24 0.45
C ILE A 81 19.43 -13.03 -0.48
N THR A 82 20.61 -12.50 -0.80
CA THR A 82 21.52 -13.12 -1.77
C THR A 82 22.98 -13.12 -1.31
N LYS A 83 23.78 -14.05 -1.83
CA LYS A 83 25.26 -14.05 -1.73
C LYS A 83 25.93 -13.27 -2.86
N SER A 84 25.20 -12.92 -3.92
CA SER A 84 25.72 -12.28 -5.13
C SER A 84 25.59 -10.76 -5.07
N GLU A 85 26.63 -10.05 -5.48
CA GLU A 85 26.62 -8.60 -5.70
C GLU A 85 26.41 -8.25 -7.19
N GLU A 86 26.06 -9.22 -8.04
CA GLU A 86 25.99 -9.02 -9.48
C GLU A 86 24.83 -8.08 -9.89
N GLU A 87 25.19 -7.04 -10.63
CA GLU A 87 24.31 -5.98 -11.12
C GLU A 87 23.18 -6.52 -12.02
N SER A 88 23.41 -7.60 -12.76
CA SER A 88 22.41 -8.25 -13.62
C SER A 88 21.27 -8.88 -12.82
N ILE A 89 21.54 -9.40 -11.62
CA ILE A 89 20.51 -9.97 -10.74
C ILE A 89 19.66 -8.83 -10.16
N MET A 90 20.26 -7.66 -9.93
CA MET A 90 19.53 -6.48 -9.48
C MET A 90 18.54 -5.99 -10.55
N ASP A 91 18.95 -5.92 -11.81
CA ASP A 91 18.08 -5.49 -12.91
C ASP A 91 16.86 -6.43 -13.09
N ASP A 92 17.09 -7.74 -13.05
CA ASP A 92 16.04 -8.75 -13.18
C ASP A 92 15.09 -8.78 -11.95
N ALA A 93 15.63 -8.58 -10.75
CA ALA A 93 14.85 -8.52 -9.51
C ALA A 93 14.04 -7.22 -9.41
N ILE A 94 14.59 -6.08 -9.85
CA ILE A 94 13.86 -4.80 -9.93
C ILE A 94 12.72 -4.92 -10.94
N GLY A 95 12.97 -5.54 -12.10
CA GLY A 95 11.91 -5.86 -13.08
C GLY A 95 10.80 -6.74 -12.52
N SER A 96 11.11 -7.55 -11.51
CA SER A 96 10.20 -8.49 -10.84
C SER A 96 9.53 -7.94 -9.56
N GLN A 97 9.60 -6.63 -9.31
CA GLN A 97 8.90 -5.92 -8.21
C GLN A 97 9.34 -6.29 -6.78
N ILE A 98 10.63 -6.54 -6.54
CA ILE A 98 11.14 -6.65 -5.16
C ILE A 98 10.91 -5.35 -4.37
N SER A 99 10.74 -5.48 -3.05
CA SER A 99 10.60 -4.32 -2.16
C SER A 99 11.93 -3.86 -1.57
N ASP A 100 12.86 -4.81 -1.36
CA ASP A 100 14.23 -4.54 -0.93
C ASP A 100 15.14 -5.73 -1.26
N TYR A 101 16.44 -5.56 -1.07
CA TYR A 101 17.38 -6.66 -1.13
C TYR A 101 18.43 -6.56 0.00
N LEU A 102 18.96 -7.71 0.41
CA LEU A 102 19.99 -7.83 1.43
C LEU A 102 21.11 -8.77 0.95
N ILE A 103 22.35 -8.37 1.19
CA ILE A 103 23.53 -9.19 0.84
C ILE A 103 23.99 -9.97 2.08
N LYS A 104 24.21 -11.28 1.93
CA LYS A 104 24.78 -12.16 2.96
C LYS A 104 26.28 -11.85 3.13
N PRO A 105 26.81 -11.84 4.38
CA PRO A 105 26.15 -12.20 5.63
C PRO A 105 25.30 -11.06 6.19
N VAL A 106 24.02 -11.35 6.47
CA VAL A 106 23.07 -10.36 7.00
C VAL A 106 23.18 -10.22 8.52
N ASN A 107 23.15 -8.98 9.01
CA ASN A 107 23.12 -8.67 10.44
C ASN A 107 21.66 -8.63 10.96
N PRO A 108 21.35 -9.17 12.15
CA PRO A 108 20.01 -9.07 12.76
C PRO A 108 19.43 -7.64 12.80
N LYS A 109 20.27 -6.63 13.04
CA LYS A 109 19.84 -5.21 13.01
C LYS A 109 19.44 -4.75 11.62
N GLN A 110 20.14 -5.22 10.58
CA GLN A 110 19.85 -4.87 9.19
C GLN A 110 18.50 -5.46 8.78
N ILE A 111 18.26 -6.74 9.10
CA ILE A 111 16.96 -7.40 8.90
C ILE A 111 15.84 -6.61 9.59
N LEU A 112 16.02 -6.25 10.86
CA LEU A 112 15.03 -5.46 11.60
C LEU A 112 14.75 -4.10 10.96
N LEU A 113 15.78 -3.40 10.49
CA LEU A 113 15.61 -2.12 9.80
C LEU A 113 14.86 -2.29 8.48
N THR A 114 15.13 -3.35 7.74
CA THR A 114 14.43 -3.67 6.48
C THR A 114 12.96 -4.02 6.73
N ILE A 115 12.64 -4.79 7.77
CA ILE A 115 11.25 -5.05 8.17
C ILE A 115 10.54 -3.73 8.46
N LYS A 116 11.14 -2.89 9.31
CA LYS A 116 10.56 -1.58 9.65
C LYS A 116 10.37 -0.71 8.41
N LYS A 117 11.37 -0.60 7.55
CA LYS A 117 11.28 0.19 6.31
C LYS A 117 10.09 -0.25 5.46
N ASN A 118 9.91 -1.57 5.26
CA ASN A 118 8.88 -2.08 4.36
C ASN A 118 7.47 -2.10 4.98
N LEU A 119 7.36 -2.30 6.30
CA LEU A 119 6.07 -2.35 7.01
C LEU A 119 5.63 -0.99 7.57
N ASP A 120 6.54 -0.23 8.18
CA ASP A 120 6.23 1.09 8.71
C ASP A 120 5.96 2.10 7.60
N THR A 121 6.52 1.96 6.39
CA THR A 121 6.17 2.89 5.30
C THR A 121 4.68 2.80 4.98
N LYS A 122 4.12 1.59 4.84
CA LYS A 122 2.67 1.41 4.63
C LYS A 122 1.86 1.98 5.80
N ARG A 123 2.28 1.68 7.04
CA ARG A 123 1.60 2.15 8.26
C ARG A 123 1.64 3.67 8.42
N LEU A 124 2.81 4.29 8.21
CA LEU A 124 3.01 5.74 8.36
C LEU A 124 2.29 6.51 7.26
N VAL A 125 2.31 6.00 6.02
CA VAL A 125 1.53 6.58 4.92
C VAL A 125 0.04 6.50 5.25
N SER A 126 -0.47 5.33 5.65
CA SER A 126 -1.88 5.18 6.07
C SER A 126 -2.28 6.13 7.21
N GLN A 127 -1.47 6.19 8.27
CA GLN A 127 -1.71 7.10 9.39
C GLN A 127 -1.69 8.57 8.97
N LYS A 128 -0.78 8.94 8.08
CA LYS A 128 -0.66 10.32 7.58
C LYS A 128 -1.82 10.69 6.67
N THR A 129 -2.19 9.81 5.74
CA THR A 129 -3.33 9.98 4.83
C THR A 129 -4.62 10.11 5.63
N THR A 130 -4.85 9.23 6.62
CA THR A 130 -5.99 9.30 7.54
C THR A 130 -6.03 10.63 8.28
N SER A 131 -4.91 11.04 8.89
CA SER A 131 -4.84 12.31 9.62
C SER A 131 -5.07 13.52 8.72
N ASN A 132 -4.60 13.49 7.48
CA ASN A 132 -4.78 14.57 6.52
C ASN A 132 -6.25 14.63 6.06
N TYR A 133 -6.87 13.50 5.74
CA TYR A 133 -8.27 13.45 5.34
C TYR A 133 -9.20 13.95 6.46
N GLN A 134 -8.92 13.61 7.72
CA GLN A 134 -9.68 14.13 8.86
C GLN A 134 -9.61 15.66 9.00
N GLN A 135 -8.52 16.29 8.55
CA GLN A 135 -8.41 17.76 8.49
C GLN A 135 -9.21 18.31 7.31
N GLU A 136 -9.06 17.70 6.14
CA GLU A 136 -9.75 18.08 4.91
C GLU A 136 -11.27 17.88 4.98
N PHE A 137 -11.75 16.88 5.72
CA PHE A 137 -13.18 16.60 5.91
C PHE A 137 -13.93 17.87 6.35
N ARG A 138 -13.37 18.63 7.29
CA ARG A 138 -13.96 19.88 7.77
C ARG A 138 -13.94 20.97 6.71
N GLN A 139 -12.84 21.07 5.95
CA GLN A 139 -12.70 22.07 4.90
C GLN A 139 -13.70 21.81 3.77
N ILE A 140 -13.81 20.56 3.31
CA ILE A 140 -14.81 20.12 2.33
C ILE A 140 -16.23 20.47 2.80
N GLY A 141 -16.54 20.23 4.08
CA GLY A 141 -17.84 20.58 4.67
C GLY A 141 -18.11 22.09 4.67
N MET A 142 -17.10 22.92 4.96
CA MET A 142 -17.24 24.39 4.90
C MET A 142 -17.43 24.88 3.47
N ASP A 143 -16.62 24.37 2.54
CA ASP A 143 -16.66 24.76 1.14
C ASP A 143 -17.99 24.36 0.50
N LEU A 144 -18.51 23.16 0.83
CA LEU A 144 -19.86 22.73 0.43
C LEU A 144 -20.93 23.75 0.83
N ALA A 145 -20.83 24.33 2.03
CA ALA A 145 -21.82 25.29 2.51
C ALA A 145 -21.71 26.69 1.87
N GLN A 146 -20.56 27.01 1.26
CA GLN A 146 -20.26 28.36 0.77
C GLN A 146 -20.15 28.46 -0.76
N VAL A 147 -19.90 27.34 -1.45
CA VAL A 147 -19.71 27.31 -2.90
C VAL A 147 -20.96 27.80 -3.64
N ASN A 148 -20.74 28.74 -4.57
CA ASN A 148 -21.82 29.43 -5.25
C ASN A 148 -21.50 29.77 -6.72
N ASP A 149 -20.39 29.28 -7.25
CA ASP A 149 -19.95 29.47 -8.64
C ASP A 149 -19.46 28.15 -9.25
N THR A 150 -19.32 28.15 -10.57
CA THR A 150 -18.94 26.95 -11.35
C THR A 150 -17.50 26.52 -11.10
N GLU A 151 -16.58 27.48 -10.95
CA GLU A 151 -15.16 27.23 -10.67
C GLU A 151 -14.97 26.56 -9.31
N GLY A 152 -15.62 27.08 -8.27
CA GLY A 152 -15.59 26.53 -6.92
C GLY A 152 -16.17 25.11 -6.86
N TRP A 153 -17.24 24.83 -7.61
CA TRP A 153 -17.77 23.46 -7.73
C TRP A 153 -16.75 22.52 -8.39
N SER A 154 -16.10 22.96 -9.47
CA SER A 154 -15.04 22.19 -10.13
C SER A 154 -13.91 21.86 -9.13
N ASP A 155 -13.44 22.84 -8.36
CA ASP A 155 -12.33 22.65 -7.43
C ASP A 155 -12.70 21.80 -6.21
N LEU A 156 -13.95 21.90 -5.75
CA LEU A 156 -14.47 21.01 -4.72
C LEU A 156 -14.52 19.55 -5.21
N TYR A 157 -15.01 19.30 -6.43
CA TYR A 157 -15.06 17.94 -6.99
C TYR A 157 -13.66 17.37 -7.27
N LYS A 158 -12.71 18.18 -7.75
CA LYS A 158 -11.31 17.74 -7.88
C LYS A 158 -10.76 17.25 -6.55
N ARG A 159 -11.05 17.94 -5.44
CA ARG A 159 -10.63 17.51 -4.10
C ARG A 159 -11.33 16.23 -3.63
N LEU A 160 -12.63 16.09 -3.88
CA LEU A 160 -13.36 14.86 -3.57
C LEU A 160 -12.79 13.65 -4.33
N VAL A 161 -12.48 13.82 -5.62
CA VAL A 161 -11.88 12.76 -6.45
C VAL A 161 -10.45 12.46 -6.02
N TYR A 162 -9.66 13.48 -5.69
CA TYR A 162 -8.32 13.29 -5.12
C TYR A 162 -8.36 12.41 -3.87
N TRP A 163 -9.26 12.72 -2.93
CA TRP A 163 -9.40 11.93 -1.71
C TRP A 163 -9.98 10.54 -1.96
N GLU A 164 -10.83 10.35 -2.96
CA GLU A 164 -11.27 9.01 -3.38
C GLU A 164 -10.08 8.16 -3.79
N LEU A 165 -9.18 8.69 -4.63
CA LEU A 165 -7.99 7.97 -5.07
C LEU A 165 -6.99 7.71 -3.93
N GLU A 166 -6.84 8.63 -2.98
CA GLU A 166 -5.93 8.43 -1.85
C GLU A 166 -6.48 7.46 -0.80
N LEU A 167 -7.80 7.45 -0.56
CA LEU A 167 -8.44 6.53 0.38
C LEU A 167 -8.65 5.14 -0.20
N ASP A 168 -8.80 4.98 -1.52
CA ASP A 168 -8.88 3.65 -2.18
C ASP A 168 -7.59 2.84 -2.03
N LYS A 169 -6.45 3.52 -1.85
CA LYS A 169 -5.16 2.88 -1.51
C LYS A 169 -5.13 2.32 -0.09
N LEU A 170 -6.09 2.71 0.75
CA LEU A 170 -6.23 2.24 2.12
C LEU A 170 -7.34 1.19 2.16
N GLU A 171 -7.07 0.04 2.78
CA GLU A 171 -8.08 -0.99 3.06
C GLU A 171 -8.97 -0.59 4.25
N ASP A 172 -9.36 0.69 4.37
CA ASP A 172 -10.22 1.21 5.44
C ASP A 172 -11.62 1.54 4.88
N GLU A 173 -12.57 0.63 5.10
CA GLU A 173 -13.95 0.79 4.64
C GLU A 173 -14.66 1.99 5.30
N SER A 174 -14.30 2.34 6.53
CA SER A 174 -15.01 3.37 7.29
C SER A 174 -14.80 4.78 6.73
N LEU A 175 -13.56 5.10 6.31
CA LEU A 175 -13.24 6.39 5.70
C LEU A 175 -13.87 6.52 4.32
N ASN A 176 -13.92 5.41 3.58
CA ASN A 176 -14.58 5.36 2.27
C ASN A 176 -16.08 5.64 2.39
N GLU A 177 -16.77 5.09 3.40
CA GLU A 177 -18.20 5.40 3.65
C GLU A 177 -18.45 6.88 3.97
N ILE A 178 -17.55 7.51 4.74
CA ILE A 178 -17.63 8.93 5.08
C ILE A 178 -17.47 9.78 3.82
N LEU A 179 -16.46 9.49 2.99
CA LEU A 179 -16.25 10.20 1.73
C LEU A 179 -17.44 10.03 0.77
N LEU A 180 -18.00 8.83 0.67
CA LEU A 180 -19.19 8.56 -0.13
C LEU A 180 -20.38 9.42 0.32
N THR A 181 -20.53 9.65 1.62
CA THR A 181 -21.57 10.52 2.16
C THR A 181 -21.33 11.97 1.76
N GLN A 182 -20.09 12.48 1.84
CA GLN A 182 -19.75 13.85 1.38
C GLN A 182 -20.00 14.01 -0.13
N LYS A 183 -19.65 13.01 -0.95
CA LYS A 183 -19.92 13.03 -2.39
C LYS A 183 -21.42 13.07 -2.70
N LYS A 184 -22.25 12.32 -1.96
CA LYS A 184 -23.71 12.37 -2.11
C LYS A 184 -24.28 13.74 -1.75
N GLU A 185 -23.78 14.34 -0.68
CA GLU A 185 -24.18 15.70 -0.29
C GLU A 185 -23.77 16.72 -1.35
N ALA A 186 -22.52 16.66 -1.83
CA ALA A 186 -22.01 17.50 -2.92
C ALA A 186 -22.90 17.41 -4.16
N ASN A 187 -23.23 16.19 -4.61
CA ASN A 187 -24.13 15.96 -5.74
C ASN A 187 -25.50 16.62 -5.53
N SER A 188 -26.08 16.50 -4.33
CA SER A 188 -27.38 17.11 -4.04
C SER A 188 -27.34 18.63 -4.04
N GLN A 189 -26.27 19.22 -3.50
CA GLN A 189 -26.11 20.67 -3.45
C GLN A 189 -25.78 21.25 -4.82
N PHE A 190 -24.91 20.58 -5.59
CA PHE A 190 -24.60 20.94 -6.97
C PHE A 190 -25.84 20.89 -7.85
N PHE A 191 -26.69 19.87 -7.69
CA PHE A 191 -27.97 19.80 -8.41
C PHE A 191 -28.84 21.04 -8.17
N LYS A 192 -28.99 21.46 -6.90
CA LYS A 192 -29.74 22.68 -6.54
C LYS A 192 -29.10 23.94 -7.11
N PHE A 193 -27.77 24.00 -7.14
CA PHE A 193 -27.04 25.09 -7.76
C PHE A 193 -27.33 25.16 -9.27
N ILE A 194 -27.25 24.05 -9.99
CA ILE A 194 -27.62 24.00 -11.41
C ILE A 194 -29.07 24.43 -11.59
N GLU A 195 -30.02 23.83 -10.86
CA GLU A 195 -31.45 24.14 -10.96
C GLU A 195 -31.74 25.64 -10.77
N ARG A 196 -31.07 26.28 -9.80
CA ARG A 196 -31.28 27.70 -9.50
C ARG A 196 -30.77 28.65 -10.59
N ASN A 197 -29.67 28.32 -11.25
CA ASN A 197 -29.01 29.23 -12.20
C ASN A 197 -29.29 28.86 -13.67
N TYR A 198 -29.88 27.68 -13.93
CA TYR A 198 -30.06 27.16 -15.29
C TYR A 198 -30.89 28.08 -16.19
N GLU A 199 -31.95 28.69 -15.66
CA GLU A 199 -32.79 29.62 -16.42
C GLU A 199 -32.02 30.87 -16.83
N ASP A 200 -31.27 31.47 -15.90
CA ASP A 200 -30.45 32.66 -16.16
C ASP A 200 -29.35 32.36 -17.20
N TRP A 201 -28.71 31.19 -17.11
CA TRP A 201 -27.71 30.74 -18.08
C TRP A 201 -28.28 30.57 -19.49
N LEU A 202 -29.53 30.10 -19.64
CA LEU A 202 -30.19 30.01 -20.94
C LEU A 202 -30.47 31.38 -21.57
N HIS A 203 -30.54 32.43 -20.75
CA HIS A 203 -30.81 33.81 -21.18
C HIS A 203 -29.55 34.64 -21.45
N GLY A 204 -28.36 34.01 -21.45
CA GLY A 204 -27.11 34.61 -21.90
C GLY A 204 -26.25 35.22 -20.80
N ASP A 205 -26.35 34.69 -19.57
CA ASP A 205 -25.44 35.00 -18.48
C ASP A 205 -23.98 34.67 -18.85
N GLU A 206 -23.06 35.60 -18.59
CA GLU A 206 -21.61 35.44 -18.85
C GLU A 206 -20.97 34.40 -17.91
N ASP A 207 -21.60 34.14 -16.76
CA ASP A 207 -21.13 33.15 -15.77
C ASP A 207 -21.65 31.72 -16.06
N ALA A 208 -22.32 31.51 -17.20
CA ALA A 208 -22.78 30.20 -17.61
C ALA A 208 -21.58 29.23 -17.81
N PRO A 209 -21.66 27.98 -17.30
CA PRO A 209 -20.61 27.00 -17.53
C PRO A 209 -20.46 26.69 -19.03
N VAL A 210 -19.22 26.77 -19.53
CA VAL A 210 -18.82 26.58 -20.94
C VAL A 210 -18.76 25.11 -21.34
#